data_AF-A0A0C2D4N8-F1
#
_entry.id   AF-A0A0C2D4N8-F1
#
_cell.length_a   1.000
_cell.length_b   1.000
_cell.length_c   1.000
_cell.angle_alpha   90.00
_cell.angle_beta   90.00
_cell.angle_gamma   90.00
#
_symmetry.space_group_name_H-M   'P 1'
#
loop_
_entity.id
_entity.type
_entity.pdbx_description
1 polymer ?
#
loop_
_entity_poly.entity_id
_entity_poly.type
_entity_poly.pdbx_seq_one_letter_code
_entity_poly.pdbx_strand_id
1 'polypeptide(L)'
;MAARRTLFAIVLASILPTACASTNCPTPEPFTIDESLTPEQLDEIVTDYGLLSRETIGCETACDYGYRRTNGRMEVASVDSCSFSLPMNPNGVAQVSCSGKADEGFCE
;
A
#
# COMPACT_ATOMS: atom_id res chain seq x y z
N MET A 1 53.49 -43.06 -18.56
CA MET A 1 52.09 -42.88 -18.99
C MET A 1 51.73 -41.42 -18.83
N ALA A 2 51.36 -40.77 -19.92
CA ALA A 2 51.15 -39.33 -19.99
C ALA A 2 49.70 -38.95 -19.66
N ALA A 3 49.58 -37.86 -18.91
CA ALA A 3 48.64 -36.75 -19.09
C ALA A 3 47.14 -37.06 -19.29
N ARG A 4 46.32 -36.50 -18.39
CA ARG A 4 45.58 -35.23 -18.64
C ARG A 4 44.60 -34.99 -17.49
N ARG A 5 44.89 -33.97 -16.68
CA ARG A 5 43.93 -33.36 -15.74
C ARG A 5 43.08 -32.38 -16.54
N THR A 6 41.87 -32.80 -16.91
CA THR A 6 40.90 -31.91 -17.54
C THR A 6 40.06 -31.27 -16.45
N LEU A 7 40.43 -30.06 -16.04
CA LEU A 7 39.64 -29.21 -15.18
C LEU A 7 38.39 -28.77 -15.96
N PHE A 8 37.23 -29.36 -15.66
CA PHE A 8 35.96 -28.84 -16.11
C PHE A 8 35.64 -27.59 -15.29
N ALA A 9 35.94 -26.43 -15.85
CA ALA A 9 35.43 -25.16 -15.36
C ALA A 9 33.92 -25.13 -15.61
N ILE A 10 33.13 -25.36 -14.56
CA ILE A 10 31.68 -25.10 -14.58
C ILE A 10 31.54 -23.58 -14.54
N VAL A 11 31.24 -23.00 -15.71
CA VAL A 11 30.83 -21.61 -15.83
C VAL A 11 29.49 -21.49 -15.11
N LEU A 12 29.51 -20.92 -13.90
CA LEU A 12 28.30 -20.38 -13.28
C LEU A 12 27.82 -19.23 -14.19
N ALA A 13 26.91 -19.54 -15.11
CA ALA A 13 26.08 -18.54 -15.74
C ALA A 13 25.11 -18.04 -14.67
N SER A 14 25.50 -16.98 -13.98
CA SER A 14 24.63 -16.18 -13.13
C SER A 14 23.54 -15.61 -14.03
N ILE A 15 22.41 -16.30 -14.12
CA ILE A 15 21.18 -15.74 -14.68
C ILE A 15 20.72 -14.70 -13.66
N LEU A 16 21.28 -13.49 -13.74
CA LEU A 16 20.69 -12.32 -13.10
C LEU A 16 19.36 -12.11 -13.83
N PRO A 17 18.19 -12.27 -13.18
CA PRO A 17 16.98 -11.69 -13.74
C PRO A 17 17.24 -10.20 -13.82
N THR A 18 17.41 -9.70 -15.04
CA THR A 18 17.33 -8.29 -15.35
C THR A 18 16.02 -7.81 -14.76
N ALA A 19 16.11 -7.02 -13.69
CA ALA A 19 14.99 -6.29 -13.14
C ALA A 19 14.28 -5.60 -14.32
N CYS A 20 13.04 -6.01 -14.57
CA CYS A 20 12.17 -5.30 -15.49
C CYS A 20 11.92 -3.92 -14.86
N ALA A 21 12.79 -2.96 -15.12
CA ALA A 21 12.52 -1.56 -14.84
C ALA A 21 11.45 -1.12 -15.83
N SER A 22 10.17 -1.30 -15.48
CA SER A 22 9.05 -0.73 -16.22
C SER A 22 9.31 0.78 -16.33
N THR A 23 9.70 1.23 -17.51
CA THR A 23 10.32 2.56 -17.71
C THR A 23 9.27 3.69 -17.81
N ASN A 24 7.99 3.43 -17.51
CA ASN A 24 6.93 4.44 -17.55
C ASN A 24 5.93 4.28 -16.41
N CYS A 25 6.41 4.04 -15.19
CA CYS A 25 5.53 4.18 -14.04
C CYS A 25 5.27 5.67 -13.81
N PRO A 26 4.00 6.11 -13.77
CA PRO A 26 3.68 7.49 -13.46
C PRO A 26 4.30 7.85 -12.10
N THR A 27 4.76 9.09 -11.98
CA THR A 27 5.28 9.56 -10.69
C THR A 27 4.10 9.62 -9.71
N PRO A 28 4.24 9.09 -8.49
CA PRO A 28 3.17 9.19 -7.49
C PRO A 28 2.77 10.65 -7.27
N GLU A 29 1.48 10.92 -7.39
CA GLU A 29 0.90 12.25 -7.28
C GLU A 29 0.56 12.57 -5.83
N PRO A 30 0.78 13.82 -5.38
CA PRO A 30 0.44 14.20 -4.02
C PRO A 30 -1.08 14.17 -3.82
N PHE A 31 -1.53 13.70 -2.65
CA PHE A 31 -2.93 13.76 -2.26
C PHE A 31 -3.09 14.36 -0.86
N THR A 32 -4.28 14.88 -0.62
CA THR A 32 -4.79 15.26 0.70
C THR A 32 -6.26 14.90 0.76
N ILE A 33 -6.69 14.36 1.90
CA ILE A 33 -8.07 13.98 2.16
C ILE A 33 -8.42 14.33 3.60
N ASP A 34 -9.65 14.79 3.77
CA ASP A 34 -10.28 15.12 5.04
C ASP A 34 -11.70 14.57 4.97
N GLU A 35 -11.93 13.45 5.66
CA GLU A 35 -13.13 12.63 5.47
C GLU A 35 -13.75 12.26 6.81
N SER A 36 -15.08 12.20 6.78
CA SER A 36 -15.92 11.72 7.88
C SER A 36 -16.37 10.30 7.60
N LEU A 37 -16.01 9.37 8.48
CA LEU A 37 -16.35 7.95 8.35
C LEU A 37 -17.53 7.58 9.26
N THR A 38 -18.63 7.14 8.67
CA THR A 38 -19.83 6.69 9.41
C THR A 38 -19.58 5.36 10.12
N PRO A 39 -20.42 4.98 11.10
CA PRO A 39 -20.35 3.67 11.74
C PRO A 39 -20.35 2.50 10.75
N GLU A 40 -21.18 2.57 9.71
CA GLU A 40 -21.25 1.52 8.69
C GLU A 40 -19.95 1.42 7.90
N GLN A 41 -19.33 2.56 7.56
CA GLN A 41 -18.05 2.59 6.85
C GLN A 41 -16.89 2.07 7.72
N LEU A 42 -16.93 2.29 9.04
CA LEU A 42 -15.96 1.70 9.95
C LEU A 42 -16.12 0.17 10.01
N ASP A 43 -17.33 -0.36 9.93
CA ASP A 43 -17.56 -1.82 9.83
C ASP A 43 -17.12 -2.38 8.48
N GLU A 44 -17.31 -1.64 7.39
CA GLU A 44 -16.76 -1.98 6.08
C GLU A 44 -15.23 -2.06 6.14
N ILE A 45 -14.54 -1.09 6.75
CA ILE A 45 -13.08 -1.13 6.93
C ILE A 45 -12.65 -2.38 7.70
N VAL A 46 -13.32 -2.71 8.81
CA VAL A 46 -12.98 -3.89 9.60
C VAL A 46 -13.10 -5.16 8.77
N THR A 47 -14.15 -5.25 7.94
CA THR A 47 -14.42 -6.41 7.09
C THR A 47 -13.43 -6.50 5.92
N ASP A 48 -13.25 -5.41 5.19
CA ASP A 48 -12.45 -5.37 3.96
C ASP A 48 -10.95 -5.56 4.22
N TYR A 49 -10.46 -5.03 5.35
CA TYR A 49 -9.04 -5.13 5.74
C TYR A 49 -8.78 -6.27 6.73
N GLY A 50 -9.79 -7.08 7.08
CA GLY A 50 -9.63 -8.26 7.94
C GLY A 50 -9.19 -7.92 9.37
N LEU A 51 -9.64 -6.78 9.89
CA LEU A 51 -9.30 -6.33 11.25
C LEU A 51 -10.17 -7.02 12.31
N LEU A 52 -9.71 -7.00 13.55
CA LEU A 52 -10.44 -7.65 14.66
C LEU A 52 -11.62 -6.79 15.17
N SER A 53 -11.45 -5.46 15.14
CA SER A 53 -12.46 -4.51 15.62
C SER A 53 -12.17 -3.09 15.13
N ARG A 54 -13.13 -2.18 15.31
CA ARG A 54 -12.95 -0.76 14.96
C ARG A 54 -11.78 -0.09 15.71
N GLU A 55 -11.46 -0.56 16.92
CA GLU A 55 -10.35 -0.04 17.72
C GLU A 55 -8.97 -0.39 17.14
N THR A 56 -8.92 -1.40 16.27
CA THR A 56 -7.70 -1.78 15.55
C THR A 56 -7.52 -1.05 14.22
N ILE A 57 -8.47 -0.19 13.83
CA ILE A 57 -8.34 0.65 12.64
C ILE A 57 -7.21 1.65 12.88
N GLY A 58 -6.11 1.45 12.15
CA GLY A 58 -5.00 2.39 12.09
C GLY A 58 -5.32 3.58 11.19
N CYS A 59 -4.58 4.68 11.39
CA CYS A 59 -4.75 5.87 10.59
C CYS A 59 -4.52 5.63 9.09
N GLU A 60 -3.46 4.88 8.74
CA GLU A 60 -3.15 4.56 7.34
C GLU A 60 -4.26 3.74 6.67
N THR A 61 -4.88 2.81 7.40
CA THR A 61 -6.03 2.05 6.90
C THR A 61 -7.25 2.92 6.66
N ALA A 62 -7.58 3.80 7.61
CA ALA A 62 -8.66 4.77 7.45
C ALA A 62 -8.38 5.75 6.30
N CYS A 63 -7.12 6.14 6.14
CA CYS A 63 -6.64 7.02 5.08
C CYS A 63 -6.78 6.37 3.71
N ASP A 64 -6.31 5.13 3.55
CA ASP A 64 -6.43 4.37 2.31
C ASP A 64 -7.89 4.16 1.93
N TYR A 65 -8.74 3.76 2.87
CA TYR A 65 -10.18 3.62 2.63
C TYR A 65 -10.83 4.95 2.20
N GLY A 66 -10.53 6.05 2.91
CA GLY A 66 -11.01 7.39 2.56
C GLY A 66 -10.54 7.82 1.16
N TYR A 67 -9.26 7.58 0.84
CA TYR A 67 -8.68 7.90 -0.45
C TYR A 67 -9.38 7.15 -1.59
N ARG A 68 -9.52 5.83 -1.47
CA ARG A 68 -10.15 4.96 -2.47
C ARG A 68 -11.61 5.33 -2.71
N ARG A 69 -12.33 5.76 -1.67
CA ARG A 69 -13.71 6.27 -1.82
C ARG A 69 -13.79 7.56 -2.62
N THR A 70 -12.87 8.50 -2.35
CA THR A 70 -12.93 9.85 -2.94
C THR A 70 -12.31 9.89 -4.35
N ASN A 71 -11.24 9.13 -4.58
CA ASN A 71 -10.45 9.18 -5.82
C ASN A 71 -10.53 7.89 -6.66
N GLY A 72 -11.19 6.84 -6.17
CA GLY A 72 -11.50 5.65 -6.93
C GLY A 72 -10.33 4.66 -7.06
N ARG A 73 -9.68 4.63 -8.22
CA ARG A 73 -8.80 3.52 -8.67
C ARG A 73 -7.33 3.66 -8.31
N MET A 74 -6.91 4.81 -7.77
CA MET A 74 -5.53 5.01 -7.35
C MET A 74 -5.28 4.35 -5.98
N GLU A 75 -4.07 3.85 -5.79
CA GLU A 75 -3.60 3.24 -4.56
C GLU A 75 -2.68 4.20 -3.81
N VAL A 76 -2.75 4.18 -2.48
CA VAL A 76 -1.88 5.01 -1.64
C VAL A 76 -0.47 4.40 -1.64
N ALA A 77 0.47 5.06 -2.31
CA ALA A 77 1.86 4.66 -2.38
C ALA A 77 2.63 4.97 -1.07
N SER A 78 2.35 6.12 -0.46
CA SER A 78 2.94 6.50 0.83
C SER A 78 2.07 7.52 1.57
N VAL A 79 2.01 7.41 2.91
CA VAL A 79 1.36 8.39 3.78
C VAL A 79 2.42 9.23 4.48
N ASP A 80 2.39 10.55 4.24
CA ASP A 80 3.35 11.50 4.82
C ASP A 80 2.85 12.08 6.15
N SER A 81 1.54 12.32 6.25
CA SER A 81 0.89 12.79 7.47
C SER A 81 -0.47 12.13 7.63
N CYS A 82 -0.83 11.78 8.86
CA CYS A 82 -2.08 11.08 9.13
C CYS A 82 -2.58 11.40 10.55
N SER A 83 -3.84 11.81 10.63
CA SER A 83 -4.59 11.95 11.88
C SER A 83 -5.90 11.19 11.76
N PHE A 84 -6.16 10.30 12.70
CA PHE A 84 -7.40 9.53 12.78
C PHE A 84 -7.95 9.60 14.19
N SER A 85 -9.24 9.89 14.29
CA SER A 85 -9.95 9.98 15.56
C SER A 85 -11.18 9.08 15.51
N LEU A 86 -11.13 8.00 16.28
CA LEU A 86 -12.26 7.10 16.49
C LEU A 86 -13.16 7.67 17.61
N PRO A 87 -14.47 7.79 17.40
CA PRO A 87 -15.38 8.31 18.42
C PRO A 87 -15.56 7.29 19.55
N MET A 88 -15.69 7.79 20.78
CA MET A 88 -16.00 6.94 21.95
C MET A 88 -17.40 6.30 21.86
N ASN A 89 -18.33 6.96 21.18
CA ASN A 89 -19.66 6.42 20.94
C ASN A 89 -19.61 5.47 19.72
N PRO A 90 -20.09 4.22 19.82
CA PRO A 90 -20.10 3.28 18.70
C PRO A 90 -20.94 3.74 17.51
N ASN A 91 -21.87 4.68 17.71
CA ASN A 91 -22.66 5.28 16.63
C ASN A 91 -22.10 6.65 16.18
N GLY A 92 -20.93 7.04 16.68
CA GLY A 92 -20.27 8.28 16.30
C GLY A 92 -19.64 8.20 14.92
N VAL A 93 -19.35 9.37 14.36
CA VAL A 93 -18.61 9.53 13.10
C VAL A 93 -17.13 9.70 13.43
N ALA A 94 -16.26 8.90 12.81
CA ALA A 94 -14.82 9.08 12.90
C ALA A 94 -14.34 10.14 11.91
N GLN A 95 -13.19 10.73 12.20
CA GLN A 95 -12.54 11.71 11.32
C GLN A 95 -11.18 11.18 10.92
N VAL A 96 -10.89 11.23 9.63
CA VAL A 96 -9.55 10.95 9.08
C VAL A 96 -9.11 12.14 8.25
N SER A 97 -7.89 12.62 8.52
CA SER A 97 -7.24 13.67 7.75
C SER A 97 -5.83 13.19 7.46
N CYS A 98 -5.49 13.02 6.18
CA CYS A 98 -4.19 12.52 5.80
C CYS A 98 -3.72 13.10 4.45
N SER A 99 -2.41 13.07 4.26
CA SER A 99 -1.75 13.49 3.04
C SER A 99 -0.62 12.53 2.70
N GLY A 100 -0.31 12.43 1.41
CA GLY A 100 0.76 11.55 0.98
C GLY A 100 0.91 11.56 -0.53
N LYS A 101 1.26 10.41 -1.08
CA LYS A 101 1.36 10.18 -2.52
C LYS A 101 0.59 8.92 -2.92
N ALA A 102 -0.02 8.98 -4.10
CA ALA A 102 -0.79 7.88 -4.66
C ALA A 102 -0.41 7.67 -6.12
N ASP A 103 -0.55 6.43 -6.60
CA ASP A 103 -0.32 6.07 -7.98
C ASP A 103 -1.41 5.09 -8.47
N GLU A 104 -1.34 4.68 -9.73
CA GLU A 104 -2.37 3.81 -10.31
C GLU A 104 -2.20 2.32 -9.94
N GLY A 105 -1.22 1.93 -9.12
CA GLY A 105 -1.04 0.55 -8.65
C GLY A 105 -0.58 -0.48 -9.70
N PHE A 106 -0.56 -0.13 -10.99
CA PHE A 106 -0.20 -1.05 -12.09
C PHE A 106 1.32 -1.22 -12.31
N CYS A 107 2.14 -0.85 -11.32
CA CYS A 107 3.58 -0.70 -11.46
C CYS A 107 4.34 -1.37 -10.31
N GLU A 108 4.29 -2.70 -10.27
CA GLU A 108 5.12 -3.56 -9.40
C GLU A 108 6.26 -4.24 -10.17
#